data_AF-A0A081RIR3-F1
#
_entry.id   AF-A0A081RIR3-F1
#
_cell.length_a   1.000
_cell.length_b   1.000
_cell.length_c   1.000
_cell.angle_alpha   90.00
_cell.angle_beta   90.00
_cell.angle_gamma   90.00
#
_symmetry.space_group_name_H-M   'P 1'
#
loop_
_entity.id
_entity.type
_entity.pdbx_description
1 polymer ?
#
loop_
_entity_poly.entity_id
_entity_poly.type
_entity_poly.pdbx_seq_one_letter_code
_entity_poly.pdbx_strand_id
1 'polypeptide(L)'
;MRLIHTADWQLGKPFGRFPQEVRTALGEARFDAIDRIGALARERDAVHVVVAGDVFDSTGPADREVVQAVTRMGRAPCTWWLLPGNHDHARSDGLWSRVRRAAPANVRVVDTPEPVEMEDGAWLLPAPLEHRRTREDPTSAFDGMATPDGALRIGLAHGSVVDFGARGEADNMIPPDRAQRSGLDYLALGDWHGFMPIGDRAAYSGTPEVDRFGRDEPGGVIVADVRRGAAPAIETVETGRFRWLERNWKLANLDDFERELRALRASVDQAFTLVRLVLSGTLSLADRVAVGRTCSDELSHALRWLDVDDASLTAQPTEDDIAAIDIQGALATATLLLKARVDAGGADHPVAAAALERLYVEAIRATEGAR
;
A
#
# COMPACT_ATOMS: atom_id res chain seq x y z
N MET A 1 -5.97 4.20 -29.26
CA MET A 1 -4.85 3.45 -28.66
C MET A 1 -5.31 2.87 -27.34
N ARG A 2 -4.86 1.66 -27.00
CA ARG A 2 -4.98 1.10 -25.65
C ARG A 2 -3.61 1.07 -24.98
N LEU A 3 -3.55 1.50 -23.73
CA LEU A 3 -2.32 1.49 -22.94
C LEU A 3 -2.60 1.05 -21.49
N ILE A 4 -1.55 0.58 -20.82
CA ILE A 4 -1.55 0.43 -19.37
C ILE A 4 -0.85 1.64 -18.75
N HIS A 5 -1.50 2.25 -17.76
CA HIS A 5 -0.92 3.29 -16.93
C HIS A 5 -0.73 2.77 -15.50
N THR A 6 0.50 2.84 -15.01
CA THR A 6 0.91 2.51 -13.64
C THR A 6 1.87 3.57 -13.11
N ALA A 7 2.10 3.61 -11.80
CA ALA A 7 3.04 4.52 -11.16
C ALA A 7 3.51 3.92 -9.83
N ASP A 8 4.46 4.57 -9.15
CA ASP A 8 4.68 4.36 -7.72
C ASP A 8 5.04 2.89 -7.40
N TRP A 9 6.01 2.33 -8.13
CA TRP A 9 6.46 0.95 -7.92
C TRP A 9 7.41 0.82 -6.73
N GLN A 10 8.14 1.89 -6.39
CA GLN A 10 9.10 1.96 -5.28
C GLN A 10 9.94 0.70 -5.10
N LEU A 11 10.55 0.23 -6.19
CA LEU A 11 11.45 -0.91 -6.14
C LEU A 11 12.61 -0.61 -5.19
N GLY A 12 12.90 -1.55 -4.28
CA GLY A 12 13.92 -1.39 -3.24
C GLY A 12 13.44 -0.76 -1.93
N LYS A 13 12.12 -0.52 -1.79
CA LYS A 13 11.55 -0.03 -0.52
C LYS A 13 11.92 -0.95 0.66
N PRO A 14 12.50 -0.42 1.76
CA PRO A 14 13.11 -1.25 2.80
C PRO A 14 12.12 -1.92 3.75
N PHE A 15 10.89 -1.41 3.88
CA PHE A 15 9.86 -1.96 4.77
C PHE A 15 10.33 -2.18 6.24
N GLY A 16 11.18 -1.30 6.76
CA GLY A 16 11.96 -1.51 8.00
C GLY A 16 11.18 -1.79 9.29
N ARG A 17 9.87 -1.53 9.33
CA ARG A 17 9.00 -1.85 10.49
C ARG A 17 8.63 -3.33 10.62
N PHE A 18 8.85 -4.13 9.57
CA PHE A 18 8.42 -5.53 9.51
C PHE A 18 9.58 -6.50 9.80
N PRO A 19 9.30 -7.74 10.26
CA PRO A 19 10.28 -8.83 10.32
C PRO A 19 10.90 -9.15 8.95
N GLN A 20 12.09 -9.77 8.94
CA GLN A 20 12.87 -10.01 7.71
C GLN A 20 12.09 -10.81 6.66
N GLU A 21 11.40 -11.87 7.05
CA GLU A 21 10.61 -12.70 6.14
C GLU A 21 9.47 -11.92 5.47
N VAL A 22 8.82 -11.02 6.21
CA VAL A 22 7.77 -10.15 5.67
C VAL A 22 8.37 -9.11 4.72
N ARG A 23 9.49 -8.47 5.11
CA ARG A 23 10.20 -7.51 4.24
C ARG A 23 10.59 -8.13 2.90
N THR A 24 11.15 -9.34 2.92
CA THR A 24 11.53 -10.07 1.71
C THR A 24 10.31 -10.33 0.82
N ALA A 25 9.22 -10.84 1.39
CA ALA A 25 8.01 -11.14 0.63
C ALA A 25 7.37 -9.88 0.01
N LEU A 26 7.31 -8.77 0.75
CA LEU A 26 6.79 -7.49 0.25
C LEU A 26 7.67 -6.93 -0.88
N GLY A 27 9.00 -7.00 -0.75
CA GLY A 27 9.93 -6.59 -1.79
C GLY A 27 9.80 -7.42 -3.06
N GLU A 28 9.68 -8.74 -2.93
CA GLU A 28 9.47 -9.64 -4.07
C GLU A 28 8.15 -9.35 -4.81
N ALA A 29 7.07 -9.09 -4.08
CA ALA A 29 5.76 -8.81 -4.68
C ALA A 29 5.77 -7.59 -5.60
N ARG A 30 6.57 -6.55 -5.29
CA ARG A 30 6.75 -5.39 -6.16
C ARG A 30 7.44 -5.73 -7.48
N PHE A 31 8.43 -6.62 -7.46
CA PHE A 31 9.04 -7.12 -8.69
C PHE A 31 8.09 -8.03 -9.48
N ASP A 32 7.32 -8.87 -8.78
CA ASP A 32 6.32 -9.73 -9.41
C ASP A 32 5.19 -8.92 -10.08
N ALA A 33 4.91 -7.71 -9.58
CA ALA A 33 3.96 -6.79 -10.20
C ALA A 33 4.36 -6.44 -11.65
N ILE A 34 5.66 -6.36 -11.95
CA ILE A 34 6.15 -6.12 -13.32
C ILE A 34 5.71 -7.24 -14.26
N ASP A 35 5.87 -8.49 -13.84
CA ASP A 35 5.44 -9.64 -14.66
C ASP A 35 3.91 -9.69 -14.79
N ARG A 36 3.15 -9.35 -13.74
CA ARG A 36 1.67 -9.27 -13.80
C ARG A 36 1.20 -8.17 -14.75
N ILE A 37 1.82 -7.00 -14.71
CA ILE A 37 1.53 -5.89 -15.63
C ILE A 37 1.87 -6.30 -17.07
N GLY A 38 3.01 -6.94 -17.31
CA GLY A 38 3.39 -7.44 -18.63
C GLY A 38 2.44 -8.53 -19.15
N ALA A 39 1.96 -9.41 -18.29
CA ALA A 39 0.96 -10.41 -18.64
C ALA A 39 -0.39 -9.75 -18.98
N LEU A 40 -0.82 -8.75 -18.20
CA LEU A 40 -2.02 -7.97 -18.45
C LEU A 40 -1.92 -7.18 -19.76
N ALA A 41 -0.76 -6.61 -20.07
CA ALA A 41 -0.51 -5.91 -21.33
C ALA A 41 -0.79 -6.82 -22.53
N ARG A 42 -0.27 -8.06 -22.46
CA ARG A 42 -0.52 -9.08 -23.47
C ARG A 42 -1.98 -9.52 -23.51
N GLU A 43 -2.62 -9.73 -22.36
CA GLU A 43 -4.03 -10.15 -22.29
C GLU A 43 -4.98 -9.11 -22.90
N ARG A 44 -4.67 -7.83 -22.73
CA ARG A 44 -5.52 -6.71 -23.17
C ARG A 44 -5.12 -6.12 -24.51
N ASP A 45 -4.12 -6.69 -25.19
CA ASP A 45 -3.51 -6.18 -26.42
C ASP A 45 -3.00 -4.72 -26.28
N ALA A 46 -2.52 -4.37 -25.09
CA ALA A 46 -1.90 -3.07 -24.82
C ALA A 46 -0.41 -3.13 -25.14
N VAL A 47 -0.02 -2.48 -26.25
CA VAL A 47 1.39 -2.46 -26.71
C VAL A 47 2.26 -1.45 -25.97
N HIS A 48 1.66 -0.58 -25.14
CA HIS A 48 2.36 0.42 -24.34
C HIS A 48 1.99 0.33 -22.87
N VAL A 49 3.03 0.34 -22.02
CA VAL A 49 2.92 0.52 -20.58
C VAL A 49 3.63 1.81 -20.21
N VAL A 50 2.90 2.80 -19.69
CA VAL A 50 3.46 4.06 -19.19
C VAL A 50 3.58 4.00 -17.67
N VAL A 51 4.77 4.32 -17.16
CA VAL A 51 5.09 4.32 -15.74
C VAL A 51 5.34 5.75 -15.29
N ALA A 52 4.36 6.32 -14.58
CA ALA A 52 4.30 7.74 -14.23
C ALA A 52 5.10 8.07 -12.97
N GLY A 53 6.41 7.76 -12.96
CA GLY A 53 7.32 8.09 -11.86
C GLY A 53 7.42 7.04 -10.77
N ASP A 54 8.44 7.20 -9.93
CA ASP A 54 8.74 6.39 -8.75
C ASP A 54 8.82 4.89 -9.05
N VAL A 55 9.59 4.56 -10.10
CA VAL A 55 9.97 3.18 -10.41
C VAL A 55 10.82 2.60 -9.28
N PHE A 56 11.77 3.38 -8.76
CA PHE A 56 12.64 3.00 -7.65
C PHE A 56 12.40 3.88 -6.41
N ASP A 57 12.58 3.30 -5.22
CA ASP A 57 12.36 4.02 -3.93
C ASP A 57 13.48 5.02 -3.59
N SER A 58 14.59 5.01 -4.35
CA SER A 58 15.72 5.93 -4.16
C SER A 58 16.48 6.18 -5.46
N THR A 59 17.38 7.17 -5.44
CA THR A 59 18.31 7.46 -6.56
C THR A 59 19.50 6.49 -6.62
N GLY A 60 19.68 5.66 -5.60
CA GLY A 60 20.81 4.74 -5.48
C GLY A 60 20.42 3.28 -5.24
N PRO A 61 19.47 2.69 -6.00
CA PRO A 61 19.14 1.27 -5.85
C PRO A 61 20.35 0.41 -6.22
N ALA A 62 20.41 -0.79 -5.65
CA ALA A 62 21.45 -1.76 -5.96
C ALA A 62 21.38 -2.16 -7.44
N ASP A 63 22.53 -2.45 -8.06
CA ASP A 63 22.58 -2.86 -9.47
C ASP A 63 21.73 -4.11 -9.74
N ARG A 64 21.65 -5.01 -8.76
CA ARG A 64 20.75 -6.18 -8.82
C ARG A 64 19.30 -5.77 -9.03
N GLU A 65 18.81 -4.75 -8.32
CA GLU A 65 17.42 -4.29 -8.41
C GLU A 65 17.13 -3.70 -9.79
N VAL A 66 18.06 -2.88 -10.31
CA VAL A 66 17.96 -2.31 -11.66
C VAL A 66 17.91 -3.41 -12.71
N VAL A 67 18.87 -4.34 -12.69
CA VAL A 67 18.94 -5.45 -13.67
C VAL A 67 17.72 -6.35 -13.57
N GLN A 68 17.27 -6.67 -12.35
CA GLN A 68 16.09 -7.50 -12.13
C GLN A 68 14.83 -6.84 -12.71
N ALA A 69 14.64 -5.54 -12.52
CA ALA A 69 13.49 -4.80 -13.04
C ALA A 69 13.46 -4.84 -14.57
N VAL A 70 14.53 -4.41 -15.24
CA VAL A 70 14.57 -4.33 -16.70
C VAL A 70 14.55 -5.71 -17.37
N THR A 71 15.10 -6.74 -16.71
CA THR A 71 15.02 -8.13 -17.20
C THR A 71 13.58 -8.64 -17.19
N ARG A 72 12.79 -8.30 -16.15
CA ARG A 72 11.36 -8.67 -16.10
C ARG A 72 10.56 -7.92 -17.16
N MET A 73 10.77 -6.61 -17.31
CA MET A 73 10.16 -5.81 -18.37
C MET A 73 10.44 -6.36 -19.78
N GLY A 74 11.67 -6.82 -20.02
CA GLY A 74 12.09 -7.39 -21.31
C GLY A 74 11.37 -8.65 -21.77
N ARG A 75 10.63 -9.31 -20.87
CA ARG A 75 9.87 -10.53 -21.19
C ARG A 75 8.52 -10.25 -21.83
N ALA A 76 7.98 -9.05 -21.62
CA ALA A 76 6.66 -8.68 -22.09
C ALA A 76 6.71 -8.12 -23.53
N PRO A 77 5.76 -8.48 -24.41
CA PRO A 77 5.71 -8.00 -25.79
C PRO A 77 5.10 -6.58 -25.89
N CYS A 78 5.51 -5.68 -25.01
CA CYS A 78 5.07 -4.29 -24.95
C CYS A 78 6.26 -3.35 -24.74
N THR A 79 6.09 -2.09 -25.10
CA THR A 79 7.05 -1.02 -24.82
C THR A 79 6.74 -0.39 -23.47
N TRP A 80 7.74 -0.37 -22.58
CA TRP A 80 7.69 0.30 -21.28
C TRP A 80 8.24 1.71 -21.41
N TRP A 81 7.49 2.70 -20.95
CA TRP A 81 7.88 4.11 -20.92
C TRP A 81 8.06 4.54 -19.48
N LEU A 82 9.31 4.72 -19.05
CA LEU A 82 9.66 5.00 -17.66
C LEU A 82 9.93 6.49 -17.48
N LEU A 83 9.07 7.17 -16.71
CA LEU A 83 9.28 8.55 -16.29
C LEU A 83 10.03 8.58 -14.94
N PRO A 84 11.04 9.44 -14.77
CA PRO A 84 11.58 9.81 -13.47
C PRO A 84 10.55 10.52 -12.57
N GLY A 85 10.38 10.02 -11.35
CA GLY A 85 9.58 10.62 -10.27
C GLY A 85 10.43 11.34 -9.23
N ASN A 86 9.89 11.55 -8.03
CA ASN A 86 10.56 12.34 -6.99
C ASN A 86 11.62 11.51 -6.22
N HIS A 87 11.39 10.20 -6.04
CA HIS A 87 12.31 9.29 -5.37
C HIS A 87 13.49 8.88 -6.26
N ASP A 88 13.26 8.81 -7.56
CA ASP A 88 14.22 8.39 -8.57
C ASP A 88 14.51 9.48 -9.61
N HIS A 89 14.34 10.76 -9.27
CA HIS A 89 14.54 11.91 -10.18
C HIS A 89 15.80 11.85 -11.06
N ALA A 90 15.67 12.41 -12.27
CA ALA A 90 16.70 12.46 -13.30
C ALA A 90 17.97 13.18 -12.81
N ARG A 91 19.13 12.55 -13.03
CA ARG A 91 20.45 13.13 -12.80
C ARG A 91 21.42 12.63 -13.86
N SER A 92 22.31 13.52 -14.31
CA SER A 92 23.43 13.15 -15.17
C SER A 92 24.26 12.05 -14.52
N ASP A 93 24.56 10.99 -15.29
CA ASP A 93 25.31 9.81 -14.85
C ASP A 93 24.74 9.09 -13.61
N GLY A 94 23.45 9.29 -13.32
CA GLY A 94 22.76 8.70 -12.19
C GLY A 94 22.09 7.35 -12.48
N LEU A 95 21.02 7.07 -11.72
CA LEU A 95 20.19 5.86 -11.84
C LEU A 95 19.76 5.57 -13.27
N TRP A 96 19.18 6.56 -13.97
CA TRP A 96 18.64 6.36 -15.31
C TRP A 96 19.69 6.02 -16.37
N SER A 97 20.93 6.49 -16.22
CA SER A 97 22.06 6.02 -17.06
C SER A 97 22.38 4.54 -16.83
N ARG A 98 22.23 4.04 -15.59
CA ARG A 98 22.38 2.61 -15.28
C ARG A 98 21.22 1.79 -15.84
N VAL A 99 19.98 2.29 -15.73
CA VAL A 99 18.79 1.67 -16.32
C VAL A 99 18.98 1.50 -17.82
N ARG A 100 19.32 2.57 -18.55
CA ARG A 100 19.57 2.53 -20.01
C ARG A 100 20.60 1.50 -20.42
N ARG A 101 21.70 1.39 -19.67
CA ARG A 101 22.79 0.45 -19.99
C ARG A 101 22.35 -1.01 -19.85
N ALA A 102 21.44 -1.30 -18.92
CA ALA A 102 20.92 -2.65 -18.69
C ALA A 102 19.62 -2.95 -19.46
N ALA A 103 18.95 -1.91 -19.97
CA ALA A 103 17.62 -2.00 -20.55
C ALA A 103 17.60 -2.77 -21.88
N PRO A 104 16.65 -3.69 -22.08
CA PRO A 104 16.33 -4.23 -23.39
C PRO A 104 15.65 -3.15 -24.27
N ALA A 105 15.56 -3.40 -25.58
CA ALA A 105 15.08 -2.43 -26.57
C ALA A 105 13.63 -1.94 -26.35
N ASN A 106 12.80 -2.74 -25.66
CA ASN A 106 11.41 -2.40 -25.34
C ASN A 106 11.27 -1.57 -24.05
N VAL A 107 12.37 -1.21 -23.38
CA VAL A 107 12.35 -0.34 -22.20
C VAL A 107 12.92 1.02 -22.57
N ARG A 108 12.08 2.06 -22.52
CA ARG A 108 12.41 3.42 -22.90
C ARG A 108 12.30 4.35 -21.70
N VAL A 109 13.41 5.00 -21.36
CA VAL A 109 13.47 6.03 -20.32
C VAL A 109 13.18 7.38 -20.96
N VAL A 110 12.17 8.08 -20.45
CA VAL A 110 11.74 9.40 -20.91
C VAL A 110 12.07 10.47 -19.86
N ASP A 111 13.36 10.76 -19.69
CA ASP A 111 13.89 11.71 -18.70
C ASP A 111 14.23 13.09 -19.28
N THR A 112 13.81 13.37 -20.52
CA THR A 112 13.88 14.69 -21.16
C THR A 112 12.47 15.17 -21.47
N PRO A 113 12.16 16.48 -21.30
CA PRO A 113 10.85 17.05 -21.63
C PRO A 113 10.72 17.28 -23.15
N GLU A 114 10.77 16.20 -23.91
CA GLU A 114 10.65 16.21 -25.38
C GLU A 114 9.58 15.20 -25.84
N PRO A 115 8.70 15.56 -26.78
CA PRO A 115 7.70 14.63 -27.31
C PRO A 115 8.34 13.43 -27.99
N VAL A 116 7.81 12.23 -27.71
CA VAL A 116 8.27 10.98 -28.33
C VAL A 116 7.11 10.26 -28.99
N GLU A 117 7.28 9.89 -30.26
CA GLU A 117 6.29 9.08 -30.96
C GLU A 117 6.27 7.65 -30.40
N MET A 118 5.08 7.20 -30.01
CA MET A 118 4.84 5.88 -29.44
C MET A 118 4.54 4.86 -30.53
N GLU A 119 3.62 5.23 -31.42
CA GLU A 119 3.21 4.56 -32.65
C GLU A 119 2.71 5.63 -33.64
N ASP A 120 2.43 5.24 -34.88
CA ASP A 120 2.00 6.16 -35.95
C ASP A 120 0.84 7.06 -35.49
N GLY A 121 1.10 8.37 -35.41
CA GLY A 121 0.10 9.37 -35.04
C GLY A 121 -0.21 9.47 -33.53
N ALA A 122 0.54 8.80 -32.65
CA ALA A 122 0.36 8.90 -31.20
C ALA A 122 1.67 9.24 -30.46
N TRP A 123 1.60 10.25 -29.61
CA TRP A 123 2.77 10.91 -29.03
C TRP A 123 2.68 10.98 -27.50
N LEU A 124 3.79 10.61 -26.85
CA LEU A 124 4.00 10.76 -25.42
C LEU A 124 4.69 12.09 -25.13
N LEU A 125 4.13 12.84 -24.18
CA LEU A 125 4.68 14.10 -23.68
C LEU A 125 5.13 13.87 -22.22
N PRO A 126 6.43 13.64 -21.97
CA PRO A 126 6.95 13.39 -20.63
C PRO A 126 7.27 14.69 -19.87
N ALA A 127 6.95 14.73 -18.57
CA ALA A 127 7.36 15.77 -17.63
C ALA A 127 8.21 15.16 -16.51
N PRO A 128 9.48 14.81 -16.81
CA PRO A 128 10.36 14.14 -15.85
C PRO A 128 10.78 15.09 -14.73
N LEU A 129 10.90 14.57 -13.51
CA LEU A 129 11.45 15.37 -12.40
C LEU A 129 12.99 15.30 -12.40
N GLU A 130 13.65 16.46 -12.40
CA GLU A 130 15.12 16.59 -12.24
C GLU A 130 15.55 16.71 -10.77
N HIS A 131 14.59 17.00 -9.89
CA HIS A 131 14.80 17.17 -8.46
C HIS A 131 13.71 16.45 -7.69
N ARG A 132 14.02 16.06 -6.45
CA ARG A 132 13.02 15.45 -5.55
C ARG A 132 11.81 16.37 -5.32
N ARG A 133 12.04 17.69 -5.31
CA ARG A 133 11.03 18.71 -5.05
C ARG A 133 11.28 19.91 -5.96
N THR A 134 10.22 20.40 -6.58
CA THR A 134 10.17 21.67 -7.29
C THR A 134 8.98 22.51 -6.81
N ARG A 135 9.15 23.83 -6.80
CA ARG A 135 8.07 24.79 -6.54
C ARG A 135 7.32 25.19 -7.80
N GLU A 136 7.97 25.03 -8.95
CA GLU A 136 7.36 25.31 -10.25
C GLU A 136 6.54 24.12 -10.71
N ASP A 137 5.57 24.38 -11.59
CA ASP A 137 4.77 23.33 -12.19
C ASP A 137 5.64 22.43 -13.09
N PRO A 138 5.85 21.15 -12.73
CA PRO A 138 6.72 20.25 -13.49
C PRO A 138 6.17 19.96 -14.89
N THR A 139 4.89 20.23 -15.14
CA THR A 139 4.20 19.97 -16.42
C THR A 139 4.11 21.20 -17.32
N SER A 140 4.68 22.34 -16.92
CA SER A 140 4.64 23.60 -17.67
C SER A 140 5.17 23.46 -19.11
N ALA A 141 6.15 22.59 -19.33
CA ALA A 141 6.72 22.34 -20.65
C ALA A 141 5.72 21.76 -21.68
N PHE A 142 4.62 21.11 -21.24
CA PHE A 142 3.62 20.56 -22.14
C PHE A 142 3.00 21.61 -23.07
N ASP A 143 2.92 22.87 -22.63
CA ASP A 143 2.33 23.97 -23.42
C ASP A 143 3.16 24.29 -24.67
N GLY A 144 4.47 24.03 -24.65
CA GLY A 144 5.39 24.26 -25.78
C GLY A 144 5.70 23.01 -26.61
N MET A 145 5.25 21.84 -26.19
CA MET A 145 5.55 20.56 -26.83
C MET A 145 4.72 20.37 -28.11
N ALA A 146 5.31 20.72 -29.25
CA ALA A 146 4.72 20.53 -30.56
C ALA A 146 4.65 19.05 -30.95
N THR A 147 3.52 18.64 -31.52
CA THR A 147 3.30 17.34 -32.17
C THR A 147 2.68 17.57 -33.54
N PRO A 148 2.79 16.63 -34.49
CA PRO A 148 2.13 16.75 -35.78
C PRO A 148 0.62 17.05 -35.66
N ASP A 149 0.09 17.81 -36.62
CA ASP A 149 -1.35 18.04 -36.72
C ASP A 149 -2.07 16.71 -36.82
N GLY A 150 -3.07 16.51 -35.96
CA GLY A 150 -3.78 15.24 -35.93
C GLY A 150 -3.32 14.25 -34.89
N ALA A 151 -2.19 14.48 -34.21
CA ALA A 151 -1.64 13.54 -33.25
C ALA A 151 -2.56 13.31 -32.04
N LEU A 152 -2.60 12.06 -31.58
CA LEU A 152 -3.09 11.67 -30.25
C LEU A 152 -2.03 12.05 -29.22
N ARG A 153 -2.39 12.84 -28.20
CA ARG A 153 -1.42 13.38 -27.22
C ARG A 153 -1.61 12.79 -25.84
N ILE A 154 -0.62 12.08 -25.33
CA ILE A 154 -0.64 11.44 -24.00
C ILE A 154 0.42 12.12 -23.12
N GLY A 155 0.01 12.80 -22.06
CA GLY A 155 0.93 13.35 -21.06
C GLY A 155 1.32 12.29 -20.02
N LEU A 156 2.55 12.36 -19.55
CA LEU A 156 3.09 11.52 -18.49
C LEU A 156 3.83 12.38 -17.47
N ALA A 157 3.33 12.44 -16.25
CA ALA A 157 3.85 13.31 -15.20
C ALA A 157 3.79 12.68 -13.82
N HIS A 158 4.61 13.19 -12.90
CA HIS A 158 4.64 12.76 -11.51
C HIS A 158 4.64 13.99 -10.60
N GLY A 159 3.65 14.08 -9.70
CA GLY A 159 3.44 15.24 -8.85
C GLY A 159 1.99 15.35 -8.38
N SER A 160 1.73 16.25 -7.44
CA SER A 160 0.41 16.35 -6.81
C SER A 160 -0.50 17.35 -7.53
N VAL A 161 -1.79 17.05 -7.62
CA VAL A 161 -2.85 17.94 -8.12
C VAL A 161 -3.63 18.58 -6.96
N VAL A 162 -3.60 17.95 -5.78
CA VAL A 162 -4.35 18.39 -4.60
C VAL A 162 -3.34 18.78 -3.51
N ASP A 163 -3.58 19.91 -2.86
CA ASP A 163 -2.84 20.24 -1.64
C ASP A 163 -3.37 19.37 -0.49
N PHE A 164 -2.66 18.28 -0.21
CA PHE A 164 -2.96 17.41 0.93
C PHE A 164 -2.31 17.91 2.24
N GLY A 165 -1.65 19.09 2.22
CA GLY A 165 -0.98 19.65 3.38
C GLY A 165 -1.86 20.61 4.18
N ALA A 166 -1.86 20.49 5.51
CA ALA A 166 -2.43 21.48 6.42
C ALA A 166 -1.67 22.85 6.43
N ARG A 167 -0.82 23.13 5.42
CA ARG A 167 0.10 24.28 5.39
C ARG A 167 0.46 24.86 4.00
N GLY A 168 -0.22 24.54 2.91
CA GLY A 168 -0.13 25.38 1.70
C GLY A 168 1.14 25.25 0.85
N GLU A 169 1.94 24.19 0.99
CA GLU A 169 3.16 23.96 0.18
C GLU A 169 3.25 22.48 -0.22
N ALA A 170 2.34 22.01 -1.07
CA ALA A 170 2.59 20.77 -1.79
C ALA A 170 3.73 21.03 -2.81
N ASP A 171 4.79 20.22 -2.75
CA ASP A 171 5.87 20.22 -3.74
C ASP A 171 5.38 19.54 -5.03
N ASN A 172 5.99 19.86 -6.17
CA ASN A 172 5.69 19.26 -7.48
C ASN A 172 4.21 19.44 -7.91
N MET A 173 3.65 20.62 -7.69
CA MET A 173 2.22 20.88 -7.96
C MET A 173 1.88 20.96 -9.45
N ILE A 174 0.88 20.19 -9.85
CA ILE A 174 0.34 20.11 -11.20
C ILE A 174 -1.06 20.75 -11.22
N PRO A 175 -1.35 21.69 -12.12
CA PRO A 175 -2.68 22.27 -12.26
C PRO A 175 -3.74 21.20 -12.57
N PRO A 176 -4.92 21.21 -11.93
CA PRO A 176 -5.97 20.23 -12.17
C PRO A 176 -6.53 20.25 -13.60
N ASP A 177 -6.38 21.38 -14.31
CA ASP A 177 -6.80 21.58 -15.70
C ASP A 177 -5.66 21.39 -16.72
N ARG A 178 -4.51 20.83 -16.29
CA ARG A 178 -3.31 20.66 -17.13
C ARG A 178 -3.61 19.89 -18.43
N ALA A 179 -4.41 18.83 -18.37
CA ALA A 179 -4.76 18.05 -19.56
C ALA A 179 -5.48 18.90 -20.62
N GLN A 180 -6.41 19.76 -20.20
CA GLN A 180 -7.17 20.64 -21.08
C GLN A 180 -6.28 21.75 -21.63
N ARG A 181 -5.48 22.41 -20.77
CA ARG A 181 -4.61 23.52 -21.14
C ARG A 181 -3.59 23.15 -22.21
N SER A 182 -3.00 21.96 -22.10
CA SER A 182 -1.95 21.50 -23.02
C SER A 182 -2.47 20.61 -24.16
N GLY A 183 -3.80 20.55 -24.35
CA GLY A 183 -4.45 19.82 -25.42
C GLY A 183 -4.14 18.31 -25.40
N LEU A 184 -4.14 17.71 -24.20
CA LEU A 184 -3.89 16.28 -24.02
C LEU A 184 -5.19 15.48 -24.18
N ASP A 185 -5.07 14.29 -24.76
CA ASP A 185 -6.15 13.29 -24.83
C ASP A 185 -6.21 12.41 -23.58
N TYR A 186 -5.06 12.22 -22.93
CA TYR A 186 -4.96 11.59 -21.62
C TYR A 186 -3.73 12.10 -20.88
N LEU A 187 -3.81 12.24 -19.55
CA LEU A 187 -2.71 12.56 -18.66
C LEU A 187 -2.58 11.48 -17.59
N ALA A 188 -1.51 10.69 -17.71
CA ALA A 188 -1.12 9.68 -16.74
C ALA A 188 -0.32 10.32 -15.60
N LEU A 189 -0.85 10.26 -14.37
CA LEU A 189 -0.23 10.83 -13.17
C LEU A 189 0.23 9.74 -12.18
N GLY A 190 1.37 9.97 -11.54
CA GLY A 190 1.81 9.29 -10.31
C GLY A 190 2.07 10.28 -9.17
N ASP A 191 2.52 9.78 -8.01
CA ASP A 191 2.71 10.45 -6.69
C ASP A 191 1.56 10.18 -5.71
N TRP A 192 0.44 9.65 -6.20
CA TRP A 192 -0.69 9.21 -5.38
C TRP A 192 -0.86 7.69 -5.44
N HIS A 193 -0.71 7.04 -4.28
CA HIS A 193 -0.71 5.58 -4.13
C HIS A 193 -2.11 4.92 -4.21
N GLY A 194 -3.13 5.62 -4.71
CA GLY A 194 -4.47 5.07 -4.93
C GLY A 194 -5.00 5.46 -6.31
N PHE A 195 -6.10 4.86 -6.75
CA PHE A 195 -6.77 5.34 -7.95
C PHE A 195 -7.49 6.65 -7.66
N MET A 196 -7.32 7.65 -8.54
CA MET A 196 -8.06 8.92 -8.42
C MET A 196 -8.20 9.59 -9.79
N PRO A 197 -9.41 9.71 -10.36
CA PRO A 197 -9.63 10.48 -11.58
C PRO A 197 -9.55 11.98 -11.29
N ILE A 198 -9.02 12.74 -12.26
CA ILE A 198 -8.86 14.20 -12.21
C ILE A 198 -9.49 14.78 -13.48
N GLY A 199 -10.70 15.33 -13.33
CA GLY A 199 -11.51 15.72 -14.48
C GLY A 199 -11.76 14.55 -15.43
N ASP A 200 -11.92 14.86 -16.72
CA ASP A 200 -12.31 13.85 -17.72
C ASP A 200 -11.14 13.14 -18.39
N ARG A 201 -9.91 13.66 -18.23
CA ARG A 201 -8.75 13.26 -19.05
C ARG A 201 -7.49 12.95 -18.26
N ALA A 202 -7.51 13.06 -16.94
CA ALA A 202 -6.37 12.75 -16.11
C ALA A 202 -6.75 11.76 -15.02
N ALA A 203 -5.80 10.94 -14.58
CA ALA A 203 -6.00 10.06 -13.43
C ALA A 203 -4.66 9.72 -12.79
N TYR A 204 -4.68 9.48 -11.48
CA TYR A 204 -3.66 8.71 -10.78
C TYR A 204 -4.00 7.23 -10.88
N SER A 205 -3.02 6.41 -11.27
CA SER A 205 -3.21 4.96 -11.34
C SER A 205 -3.16 4.29 -9.98
N GLY A 206 -2.42 4.87 -9.03
CA GLY A 206 -2.08 4.21 -7.78
C GLY A 206 -0.82 3.35 -7.91
N THR A 207 -0.48 2.70 -6.80
CA THR A 207 0.62 1.72 -6.81
C THR A 207 0.09 0.35 -7.24
N PRO A 208 0.84 -0.42 -8.06
CA PRO A 208 0.44 -1.77 -8.44
C PRO A 208 0.58 -2.78 -7.27
N GLU A 209 1.30 -2.43 -6.21
CA GLU A 209 1.44 -3.24 -5.01
C GLU A 209 1.43 -2.33 -3.77
N VAL A 210 0.42 -2.49 -2.91
CA VAL A 210 0.19 -1.63 -1.75
C VAL A 210 1.37 -1.70 -0.77
N ASP A 211 1.66 -0.57 -0.14
CA ASP A 211 2.90 -0.37 0.61
C ASP A 211 2.71 0.23 2.00
N ARG A 212 1.46 0.54 2.35
CA ARG A 212 1.08 1.16 3.60
C ARG A 212 -0.38 0.85 3.94
N PHE A 213 -0.69 0.98 5.24
CA PHE A 213 -2.07 0.92 5.76
C PHE A 213 -2.80 2.24 5.52
N GLY A 214 -4.12 2.23 5.72
CA GLY A 214 -5.00 3.39 5.62
C GLY A 214 -5.97 3.35 4.44
N ARG A 215 -5.85 2.34 3.57
CA ARG A 215 -6.74 2.07 2.44
C ARG A 215 -6.91 0.57 2.29
N ASP A 216 -8.15 0.13 2.09
CA ASP A 216 -8.50 -1.27 1.92
C ASP A 216 -8.42 -1.71 0.44
N GLU A 217 -8.36 -0.74 -0.49
CA GLU A 217 -8.29 -1.01 -1.91
C GLU A 217 -7.00 -1.77 -2.29
N PRO A 218 -7.09 -2.74 -3.22
CA PRO A 218 -5.90 -3.40 -3.76
C PRO A 218 -4.99 -2.42 -4.49
N GLY A 219 -3.74 -2.87 -4.65
CA GLY A 219 -2.84 -2.31 -5.65
C GLY A 219 -3.35 -2.64 -7.04
N GLY A 220 -3.19 -1.72 -7.98
CA GLY A 220 -3.72 -1.88 -9.32
C GLY A 220 -3.06 -0.98 -10.34
N VAL A 221 -3.52 -1.13 -11.58
CA VAL A 221 -3.13 -0.29 -12.72
C VAL A 221 -4.37 0.14 -13.48
N ILE A 222 -4.22 1.14 -14.34
CA ILE A 222 -5.25 1.57 -15.27
C ILE A 222 -5.03 0.90 -16.63
N VAL A 223 -6.08 0.32 -17.21
CA VAL A 223 -6.18 0.09 -18.65
C VAL A 223 -6.97 1.25 -19.24
N ALA A 224 -6.33 2.02 -20.12
CA ALA A 224 -6.93 3.20 -20.75
C ALA A 224 -7.09 3.00 -22.26
N ASP A 225 -8.32 3.16 -22.74
CA ASP A 225 -8.65 3.28 -24.16
C ASP A 225 -8.75 4.76 -24.53
N VAL A 226 -7.68 5.28 -25.14
CA VAL A 226 -7.52 6.70 -25.47
C VAL A 226 -7.84 6.95 -26.93
N ARG A 227 -8.66 7.97 -27.20
CA ARG A 227 -9.04 8.42 -28.53
C ARG A 227 -8.90 9.93 -28.62
N ARG A 228 -8.48 10.41 -29.78
CA ARG A 228 -8.29 11.84 -30.02
C ARG A 228 -9.59 12.59 -29.86
N GLY A 229 -9.56 13.67 -29.08
CA GLY A 229 -10.70 14.57 -28.88
C GLY A 229 -11.85 14.00 -28.03
N ALA A 230 -11.79 12.74 -27.60
CA ALA A 230 -12.78 12.12 -26.73
C ALA A 230 -12.21 11.84 -25.33
N ALA A 231 -13.09 11.75 -24.32
CA ALA A 231 -12.67 11.29 -23.01
C ALA A 231 -12.19 9.82 -23.09
N PRO A 232 -11.05 9.48 -22.44
CA PRO A 232 -10.57 8.10 -22.39
C PRO A 232 -11.52 7.23 -21.57
N ALA A 233 -11.70 5.97 -22.00
CA ALA A 233 -12.34 4.97 -21.15
C ALA A 233 -11.28 4.34 -20.25
N ILE A 234 -11.51 4.36 -18.94
CA ILE A 234 -10.56 3.92 -17.90
C ILE A 234 -11.17 2.75 -17.13
N GLU A 235 -10.43 1.65 -17.05
CA GLU A 235 -10.72 0.50 -16.19
C GLU A 235 -9.57 0.32 -15.21
N THR A 236 -9.86 0.14 -13.91
CA THR A 236 -8.86 -0.27 -12.93
C THR A 236 -8.78 -1.79 -12.88
N VAL A 237 -7.56 -2.32 -12.98
CA VAL A 237 -7.30 -3.76 -12.91
C VAL A 237 -6.37 -4.03 -11.74
N GLU A 238 -6.81 -4.93 -10.86
CA GLU A 238 -6.03 -5.35 -9.71
C GLU A 238 -4.75 -6.09 -10.12
N THR A 239 -3.63 -5.66 -9.53
CA THR A 239 -2.32 -6.29 -9.69
C THR A 239 -1.63 -6.54 -8.36
N GLY A 240 -2.19 -6.07 -7.23
CA GLY A 240 -1.60 -6.27 -5.91
C GLY A 240 -1.68 -7.73 -5.45
N ARG A 241 -0.59 -8.26 -4.90
CA ARG A 241 -0.54 -9.58 -4.27
C ARG A 241 -1.02 -9.50 -2.81
N PHE A 242 -0.61 -8.47 -2.07
CA PHE A 242 -0.89 -8.35 -0.65
C PHE A 242 -2.04 -7.40 -0.35
N ARG A 243 -2.83 -7.75 0.67
CA ARG A 243 -3.85 -6.88 1.27
C ARG A 243 -3.34 -6.27 2.56
N TRP A 244 -3.66 -5.00 2.76
CA TRP A 244 -3.23 -4.21 3.92
C TRP A 244 -4.47 -3.65 4.60
N LEU A 245 -4.91 -4.32 5.66
CA LEU A 245 -6.18 -4.00 6.30
C LEU A 245 -5.96 -3.37 7.66
N GLU A 246 -6.77 -2.35 7.96
CA GLU A 246 -6.90 -1.80 9.30
C GLU A 246 -8.31 -2.07 9.81
N ARG A 247 -8.42 -2.69 10.98
CA ARG A 247 -9.69 -3.11 11.57
C ARG A 247 -9.79 -2.59 12.99
N ASN A 248 -10.91 -1.91 13.27
CA ASN A 248 -11.23 -1.38 14.59
C ASN A 248 -12.44 -2.15 15.10
N TRP A 249 -12.24 -3.09 16.02
CA TRP A 249 -13.30 -3.92 16.58
C TRP A 249 -13.65 -3.46 17.98
N LYS A 250 -14.95 -3.18 18.18
CA LYS A 250 -15.53 -2.89 19.49
C LYS A 250 -16.24 -4.14 19.99
N LEU A 251 -15.77 -4.67 21.09
CA LEU A 251 -16.17 -5.98 21.62
C LEU A 251 -16.89 -5.81 22.96
N ALA A 252 -18.01 -6.50 23.14
CA ALA A 252 -18.69 -6.62 24.43
C ALA A 252 -18.59 -8.04 25.01
N ASN A 253 -18.24 -9.03 24.20
CA ASN A 253 -18.07 -10.44 24.56
C ASN A 253 -17.26 -11.17 23.49
N LEU A 254 -16.99 -12.46 23.72
CA LEU A 254 -16.31 -13.32 22.75
C LEU A 254 -17.08 -13.51 21.44
N ASP A 255 -18.41 -13.58 21.47
CA ASP A 255 -19.23 -13.78 20.27
C ASP A 255 -19.07 -12.62 19.25
N ASP A 256 -18.89 -11.39 19.74
CA ASP A 256 -18.56 -10.24 18.91
C ASP A 256 -17.25 -10.45 18.17
N PHE A 257 -16.21 -10.87 18.89
CA PHE A 257 -14.89 -11.12 18.32
C PHE A 257 -14.94 -12.22 17.27
N GLU A 258 -15.60 -13.34 17.58
CA GLU A 258 -15.72 -14.44 16.64
C GLU A 258 -16.48 -14.06 15.36
N ARG A 259 -17.51 -13.21 15.48
CA ARG A 259 -18.26 -12.72 14.32
C ARG A 259 -17.35 -11.90 13.40
N GLU A 260 -16.62 -10.93 13.94
CA GLU A 260 -15.71 -10.10 13.15
C GLU A 260 -14.56 -10.92 12.56
N LEU A 261 -14.04 -11.89 13.32
CA LEU A 261 -13.03 -12.83 12.87
C LEU A 261 -13.52 -13.69 11.68
N ARG A 262 -14.75 -14.23 11.77
CA ARG A 262 -15.36 -14.97 10.66
C ARG A 262 -15.52 -14.10 9.42
N ALA A 263 -15.94 -12.84 9.58
CA ALA A 263 -16.07 -11.89 8.48
C ALA A 263 -14.72 -11.61 7.79
N LEU A 264 -13.66 -11.36 8.58
CA LEU A 264 -12.30 -11.17 8.07
C LEU A 264 -11.82 -12.40 7.29
N ARG A 265 -11.95 -13.60 7.87
CA ARG A 265 -11.52 -14.86 7.24
C ARG A 265 -12.26 -15.14 5.94
N ALA A 266 -13.52 -14.74 5.83
CA ALA A 266 -14.31 -14.93 4.62
C ALA A 266 -13.96 -13.94 3.50
N SER A 267 -13.40 -12.78 3.84
CA SER A 267 -13.14 -11.71 2.88
C SER A 267 -11.72 -11.70 2.29
N VAL A 268 -10.78 -12.47 2.86
CA VAL A 268 -9.37 -12.42 2.45
C VAL A 268 -8.69 -13.79 2.37
N ASP A 269 -7.66 -13.87 1.52
CA ASP A 269 -6.62 -14.89 1.67
C ASP A 269 -5.66 -14.44 2.78
N GLN A 270 -5.70 -15.15 3.91
CA GLN A 270 -4.92 -14.81 5.09
C GLN A 270 -3.41 -14.82 4.82
N ALA A 271 -2.90 -15.76 4.03
CA ALA A 271 -1.46 -15.90 3.76
C ALA A 271 -0.87 -14.70 2.98
N PHE A 272 -1.74 -13.91 2.33
CA PHE A 272 -1.42 -12.69 1.61
C PHE A 272 -2.04 -11.43 2.23
N THR A 273 -2.39 -11.47 3.51
CA THR A 273 -3.00 -10.33 4.19
C THR A 273 -2.19 -9.90 5.40
N LEU A 274 -1.91 -8.60 5.47
CA LEU A 274 -1.37 -7.91 6.63
C LEU A 274 -2.51 -7.18 7.34
N VAL A 275 -2.62 -7.33 8.65
CA VAL A 275 -3.70 -6.72 9.43
C VAL A 275 -3.14 -5.90 10.58
N ARG A 276 -3.59 -4.66 10.70
CA ARG A 276 -3.57 -3.88 11.94
C ARG A 276 -4.93 -4.01 12.60
N LEU A 277 -4.95 -4.52 13.81
CA LEU A 277 -6.17 -4.81 14.55
C LEU A 277 -6.19 -4.00 15.84
N VAL A 278 -7.09 -3.03 15.92
CA VAL A 278 -7.35 -2.26 17.13
C VAL A 278 -8.58 -2.85 17.82
N LEU A 279 -8.41 -3.29 19.06
CA LEU A 279 -9.46 -3.87 19.88
C LEU A 279 -9.84 -2.91 21.00
N SER A 280 -11.14 -2.75 21.22
CA SER A 280 -11.67 -1.87 22.26
C SER A 280 -12.90 -2.46 22.93
N GLY A 281 -13.13 -2.11 24.20
CA GLY A 281 -14.32 -2.51 24.95
C GLY A 281 -13.99 -3.09 26.32
N THR A 282 -14.95 -3.81 26.87
CA THR A 282 -14.84 -4.46 28.18
C THR A 282 -15.32 -5.90 28.03
N LEU A 283 -14.46 -6.86 28.39
CA LEU A 283 -14.71 -8.29 28.29
C LEU A 283 -14.64 -8.95 29.67
N SER A 284 -15.18 -10.16 29.80
CA SER A 284 -14.84 -11.03 30.93
C SER A 284 -13.34 -11.37 30.93
N LEU A 285 -12.82 -11.91 32.04
CA LEU A 285 -11.41 -12.30 32.09
C LEU A 285 -11.14 -13.48 31.15
N ALA A 286 -12.04 -14.47 31.13
CA ALA A 286 -12.02 -15.59 30.20
C ALA A 286 -12.01 -15.14 28.73
N ASP A 287 -12.94 -14.25 28.34
CA ASP A 287 -13.07 -13.78 26.96
C ASP A 287 -11.82 -13.03 26.51
N ARG A 288 -11.29 -12.15 27.37
CA ARG A 288 -10.05 -11.42 27.06
C ARG A 288 -8.89 -12.37 26.79
N VAL A 289 -8.73 -13.40 27.62
CA VAL A 289 -7.69 -14.42 27.43
C VAL A 289 -7.92 -15.24 26.16
N ALA A 290 -9.17 -15.59 25.84
CA ALA A 290 -9.53 -16.30 24.61
C ALA A 290 -9.22 -15.47 23.35
N VAL A 291 -9.57 -14.19 23.36
CA VAL A 291 -9.23 -13.24 22.28
C VAL A 291 -7.70 -13.13 22.12
N GLY A 292 -6.98 -12.95 23.22
CA GLY A 292 -5.51 -12.88 23.22
C GLY A 292 -4.86 -14.13 22.61
N ARG A 293 -5.29 -15.33 23.04
CA ARG A 293 -4.81 -16.61 22.49
C ARG A 293 -5.13 -16.75 21.00
N THR A 294 -6.34 -16.40 20.57
CA THR A 294 -6.70 -16.47 19.14
C THR A 294 -5.83 -15.54 18.30
N CYS A 295 -5.56 -14.33 18.78
CA CYS A 295 -4.66 -13.39 18.11
C CYS A 295 -3.22 -13.93 18.03
N SER A 296 -2.66 -14.43 19.14
CA SER A 296 -1.26 -14.88 19.21
C SER A 296 -1.03 -16.22 18.55
N ASP A 297 -1.95 -17.17 18.70
CA ASP A 297 -1.72 -18.58 18.38
C ASP A 297 -2.42 -19.01 17.08
N GLU A 298 -3.39 -18.23 16.58
CA GLU A 298 -4.05 -18.52 15.30
C GLU A 298 -3.79 -17.43 14.25
N LEU A 299 -4.22 -16.20 14.51
CA LEU A 299 -4.16 -15.14 13.50
C LEU A 299 -2.72 -14.76 13.14
N SER A 300 -1.82 -14.69 14.12
CA SER A 300 -0.42 -14.36 13.87
C SER A 300 0.29 -15.38 12.95
N HIS A 301 -0.19 -16.64 12.95
CA HIS A 301 0.35 -17.73 12.14
C HIS A 301 -0.35 -17.87 10.78
N ALA A 302 -1.63 -17.48 10.68
CA ALA A 302 -2.39 -17.55 9.45
C ALA A 302 -2.15 -16.34 8.53
N LEU A 303 -2.02 -15.14 9.11
CA LEU A 303 -1.81 -13.91 8.38
C LEU A 303 -0.36 -13.76 7.92
N ARG A 304 -0.13 -12.97 6.86
CA ARG A 304 1.24 -12.57 6.48
C ARG A 304 1.92 -11.79 7.60
N TRP A 305 1.14 -10.94 8.28
CA TRP A 305 1.57 -10.17 9.41
C TRP A 305 0.36 -9.65 10.20
N LEU A 306 0.50 -9.61 11.53
CA LEU A 306 -0.52 -9.11 12.43
C LEU A 306 0.13 -8.13 13.43
N ASP A 307 -0.56 -7.02 13.66
CA ASP A 307 -0.23 -6.02 14.68
C ASP A 307 -1.50 -5.72 15.46
N VAL A 308 -1.52 -6.08 16.74
CA VAL A 308 -2.68 -5.95 17.61
C VAL A 308 -2.43 -4.81 18.59
N ASP A 309 -3.31 -3.82 18.58
CA ASP A 309 -3.44 -2.82 19.63
C ASP A 309 -4.69 -3.13 20.45
N ASP A 310 -4.51 -3.66 21.65
CA ASP A 310 -5.57 -3.98 22.59
C ASP A 310 -5.53 -3.08 23.84
N ALA A 311 -4.83 -1.95 23.78
CA ALA A 311 -4.65 -1.05 24.93
C ALA A 311 -5.99 -0.49 25.47
N SER A 312 -7.01 -0.44 24.61
CA SER A 312 -8.37 0.00 24.96
C SER A 312 -9.35 -1.16 25.24
N LEU A 313 -8.86 -2.40 25.28
CA LEU A 313 -9.64 -3.60 25.61
C LEU A 313 -9.39 -3.98 27.06
N THR A 314 -10.37 -3.71 27.91
CA THR A 314 -10.28 -3.92 29.36
C THR A 314 -10.93 -5.24 29.78
N ALA A 315 -10.43 -5.84 30.86
CA ALA A 315 -11.03 -7.02 31.47
C ALA A 315 -11.82 -6.64 32.72
N GLN A 316 -13.06 -7.11 32.83
CA GLN A 316 -13.91 -7.03 34.00
C GLN A 316 -14.23 -8.46 34.48
N PRO A 317 -13.60 -8.93 35.56
CA PRO A 317 -13.80 -10.29 36.06
C PRO A 317 -15.24 -10.56 36.48
N THR A 318 -15.77 -11.69 36.04
CA THR A 318 -17.06 -12.24 36.46
C THR A 318 -16.91 -13.11 37.72
N GLU A 319 -18.03 -13.51 38.33
CA GLU A 319 -18.00 -14.46 39.46
C GLU A 319 -17.40 -15.81 39.06
N ASP A 320 -17.72 -16.29 37.86
CA ASP A 320 -17.18 -17.54 37.30
C ASP A 320 -15.66 -17.45 37.06
N ASP A 321 -15.15 -16.31 36.60
CA ASP A 321 -13.72 -16.08 36.43
C ASP A 321 -12.96 -16.21 37.77
N ILE A 322 -13.55 -15.69 38.85
CA ILE A 322 -12.97 -15.76 40.19
C ILE A 322 -13.01 -17.20 40.71
N ALA A 323 -14.13 -17.89 40.53
CA ALA A 323 -14.28 -19.28 40.92
C ALA A 323 -13.28 -20.20 40.19
N ALA A 324 -12.95 -19.90 38.93
CA ALA A 324 -11.96 -20.66 38.17
C ALA A 324 -10.50 -20.49 38.68
N ILE A 325 -10.18 -19.39 39.36
CA ILE A 325 -8.87 -19.17 39.99
C ILE A 325 -8.77 -19.85 41.37
N ASP A 326 -9.91 -20.10 42.03
CA ASP A 326 -10.02 -20.57 43.42
C ASP A 326 -9.73 -22.08 43.59
N ILE A 327 -8.51 -22.49 43.25
CA ILE A 327 -8.04 -23.88 43.42
C ILE A 327 -7.18 -24.02 44.68
N GLN A 328 -6.55 -22.93 45.17
CA GLN A 328 -5.85 -22.86 46.46
C GLN A 328 -5.95 -21.43 47.04
N GLY A 329 -6.48 -21.29 48.27
CA GLY A 329 -6.98 -20.02 48.85
C GLY A 329 -6.04 -18.81 48.92
N ALA A 330 -4.74 -18.96 48.62
CA ALA A 330 -3.83 -17.83 48.46
C ALA A 330 -4.07 -17.04 47.16
N LEU A 331 -4.43 -17.70 46.05
CA LEU A 331 -4.70 -17.07 44.76
C LEU A 331 -6.05 -16.34 44.75
N ALA A 332 -7.04 -16.86 45.47
CA ALA A 332 -8.34 -16.20 45.65
C ALA A 332 -8.21 -14.85 46.36
N THR A 333 -7.36 -14.78 47.40
CA THR A 333 -7.10 -13.52 48.13
C THR A 333 -6.44 -12.48 47.23
N ALA A 334 -5.45 -12.88 46.43
CA ALA A 334 -4.80 -12.00 45.46
C ALA A 334 -5.80 -11.52 44.38
N THR A 335 -6.67 -12.40 43.91
CA THR A 335 -7.74 -12.10 42.94
C THR A 335 -8.69 -11.03 43.47
N LEU A 336 -9.20 -11.20 44.69
CA LEU A 336 -10.12 -10.23 45.31
C LEU A 336 -9.46 -8.86 45.53
N LEU A 337 -8.19 -8.83 45.96
CA LEU A 337 -7.43 -7.59 46.13
C LEU A 337 -7.20 -6.85 44.81
N LEU A 338 -6.85 -7.59 43.74
CA LEU A 338 -6.67 -7.02 42.42
C LEU A 338 -8.01 -6.52 41.84
N LYS A 339 -9.08 -7.29 42.00
CA LYS A 339 -10.43 -6.90 41.58
C LYS A 339 -10.87 -5.59 42.25
N ALA A 340 -10.70 -5.48 43.57
CA ALA A 340 -11.06 -4.26 44.29
C ALA A 340 -10.31 -3.01 43.76
N ARG A 341 -9.05 -3.17 43.33
CA ARG A 341 -8.27 -2.09 42.71
C ARG A 341 -8.72 -1.76 41.28
N VAL A 342 -9.14 -2.76 40.52
CA VAL A 342 -9.76 -2.54 39.19
C VAL A 342 -11.08 -1.79 39.36
N ASP A 343 -11.96 -2.25 40.25
CA ASP A 343 -13.27 -1.64 40.51
C ASP A 343 -13.15 -0.19 41.05
N ALA A 344 -12.13 0.08 41.88
CA ALA A 344 -11.88 1.41 42.44
C ALA A 344 -11.37 2.43 41.41
N GLY A 345 -10.82 1.97 40.28
CA GLY A 345 -10.20 2.83 39.27
C GLY A 345 -8.94 3.56 39.77
N GLY A 346 -8.53 4.60 39.04
CA GLY A 346 -7.38 5.45 39.39
C GLY A 346 -6.04 4.99 38.83
N ALA A 347 -4.94 5.49 39.39
CA ALA A 347 -3.58 5.32 38.84
C ALA A 347 -3.10 3.86 38.80
N ASP A 348 -3.59 3.02 39.71
CA ASP A 348 -3.19 1.61 39.83
C ASP A 348 -4.03 0.66 38.96
N HIS A 349 -5.13 1.14 38.37
CA HIS A 349 -6.03 0.34 37.54
C HIS A 349 -5.31 -0.48 36.45
N PRO A 350 -4.46 0.11 35.57
CA PRO A 350 -3.85 -0.65 34.46
C PRO A 350 -2.94 -1.78 34.97
N VAL A 351 -2.20 -1.55 36.07
CA VAL A 351 -1.34 -2.56 36.67
C VAL A 351 -2.16 -3.67 37.32
N ALA A 352 -3.23 -3.32 38.02
CA ALA A 352 -4.11 -4.30 38.67
C ALA A 352 -4.83 -5.20 37.64
N ALA A 353 -5.32 -4.62 36.55
CA ALA A 353 -5.96 -5.37 35.46
C ALA A 353 -4.99 -6.35 34.79
N ALA A 354 -3.78 -5.89 34.43
CA ALA A 354 -2.76 -6.74 33.81
C ALA A 354 -2.28 -7.87 34.76
N ALA A 355 -2.12 -7.56 36.05
CA ALA A 355 -1.74 -8.56 37.05
C ALA A 355 -2.84 -9.62 37.22
N LEU A 356 -4.10 -9.22 37.17
CA LEU A 356 -5.24 -10.12 37.30
C LEU A 356 -5.41 -11.04 36.10
N GLU A 357 -5.23 -10.51 34.89
CA GLU A 357 -5.15 -11.31 33.66
C GLU A 357 -4.03 -12.34 33.72
N ARG A 358 -2.83 -11.93 34.16
CA ARG A 358 -1.71 -12.86 34.31
C ARG A 358 -2.00 -13.94 35.34
N LEU A 359 -2.59 -13.58 36.47
CA LEU A 359 -2.95 -14.51 37.53
C LEU A 359 -3.90 -15.60 37.01
N TYR A 360 -4.93 -15.20 36.25
CA TYR A 360 -5.88 -16.12 35.65
C TYR A 360 -5.23 -17.06 34.64
N VAL A 361 -4.37 -16.53 33.75
CA VAL A 361 -3.64 -17.36 32.77
C VAL A 361 -2.79 -18.43 33.44
N GLU A 362 -2.06 -18.09 34.51
CA GLU A 362 -1.23 -19.06 35.23
C GLU A 362 -2.07 -20.05 36.06
N ALA A 363 -3.20 -19.62 36.63
CA ALA A 363 -4.13 -20.51 37.35
C ALA A 363 -4.74 -21.57 36.42
N ILE A 364 -5.20 -21.16 35.23
CA ILE A 364 -5.71 -22.08 34.20
C ILE A 364 -4.61 -23.08 33.79
N ARG A 365 -3.39 -22.60 33.49
CA ARG A 365 -2.25 -23.47 33.11
C ARG A 365 -1.90 -24.49 34.19
N ALA A 366 -1.90 -24.09 35.46
CA ALA A 366 -1.63 -25.00 36.58
C ALA A 366 -2.69 -26.11 36.67
N THR A 367 -3.93 -25.81 36.29
CA THR A 367 -5.05 -26.76 36.29
C THR A 367 -4.99 -27.73 35.11
N GLU A 368 -4.61 -27.23 33.93
CA GLU A 368 -4.45 -28.02 32.71
C GLU A 368 -3.22 -28.93 32.76
N GLY A 369 -2.09 -28.46 33.32
CA GLY A 369 -0.87 -29.27 33.47
C GLY A 369 -0.88 -30.28 34.63
N ALA A 370 -1.90 -30.23 35.49
CA ALA A 370 -2.12 -31.21 36.56
C ALA A 370 -3.03 -32.39 36.13
N ARG A 371 -3.56 -32.34 34.90
CA ARG A 371 -4.27 -33.44 34.23
C ARG A 371 -3.35 -34.14 33.23
#